data_AF-A0A3R6KXD0-F1
#
_entry.id   AF-A0A3R6KXD0-F1
#
_cell.length_a   1.000
_cell.length_b   1.000
_cell.length_c   1.000
_cell.angle_alpha   90.00
_cell.angle_beta   90.00
_cell.angle_gamma   90.00
#
_symmetry.space_group_name_H-M   'P 1'
#
loop_
_entity.id
_entity.type
_entity.pdbx_description
1 polymer ?
#
loop_
_entity_poly.entity_id
_entity_poly.type
_entity_poly.pdbx_seq_one_letter_code
_entity_poly.pdbx_strand_id
1 'polypeptide(L)'
;MKKIGTKQLVPILTAIMGVVFAVLGFTQLGFWDKTDGPMPGFFPSIMAIVMVLSSILALIQSFKEDEKAVYHKNELLVIAGGAAIYVGSFIIGLLPMCYLFVVLWLKLFEKENWKNTLIVLVVIAAITIGVFYIWLGIQFPLGLFENIL
;
A
#
# COMPACT_ATOMS: atom_id res chain seq x y z
N MET A 1 -25.58 24.25 -10.77
CA MET A 1 -24.17 23.80 -10.69
C MET A 1 -24.13 22.59 -9.76
N LYS A 2 -23.79 21.37 -10.25
CA LYS A 2 -23.62 20.21 -9.38
C LYS A 2 -22.55 20.55 -8.34
N LYS A 3 -22.88 20.49 -7.04
CA LYS A 3 -21.94 20.84 -5.98
C LYS A 3 -20.79 19.83 -6.01
N ILE A 4 -19.57 20.30 -6.28
CA ILE A 4 -18.36 19.49 -6.17
C ILE A 4 -18.23 19.12 -4.69
N GLY A 5 -18.39 17.83 -4.40
CA GLY A 5 -18.29 17.27 -3.05
C GLY A 5 -17.06 16.38 -2.90
N THR A 6 -16.97 15.70 -1.77
CA THR A 6 -15.88 14.77 -1.49
C THR A 6 -15.84 13.59 -2.47
N LYS A 7 -16.98 13.19 -3.04
CA LYS A 7 -17.07 12.16 -4.09
C LYS A 7 -16.30 12.51 -5.35
N GLN A 8 -16.16 13.80 -5.68
CA GLN A 8 -15.35 14.27 -6.81
C GLN A 8 -13.93 14.61 -6.35
N LEU A 9 -13.79 15.23 -5.18
CA LEU A 9 -12.50 15.70 -4.69
C LEU A 9 -11.51 14.54 -4.45
N VAL A 10 -11.95 13.46 -3.81
CA VAL A 10 -11.09 12.30 -3.51
C VAL A 10 -10.49 11.69 -4.78
N PRO A 11 -11.28 11.27 -5.80
CA PRO A 11 -10.69 10.72 -7.02
C PRO A 11 -9.85 11.73 -7.79
N ILE A 12 -10.17 13.04 -7.76
CA ILE A 12 -9.31 14.05 -8.38
C ILE A 12 -7.94 14.09 -7.70
N LEU A 13 -7.90 14.17 -6.37
CA LEU A 13 -6.63 14.19 -5.63
C LEU A 13 -5.83 12.89 -5.82
N THR A 14 -6.51 11.74 -5.79
CA THR A 14 -5.89 10.44 -6.03
C THR A 14 -5.37 10.32 -7.47
N ALA A 15 -6.07 10.85 -8.47
CA ALA A 15 -5.59 10.89 -9.84
C ALA A 15 -4.34 11.76 -9.98
N ILE A 16 -4.32 12.95 -9.36
CA ILE A 16 -3.14 13.83 -9.36
C ILE A 16 -1.96 13.12 -8.72
N MET A 17 -2.16 12.48 -7.56
CA MET A 17 -1.12 11.69 -6.90
C MET A 17 -0.61 10.55 -7.81
N GLY A 18 -1.51 9.86 -8.51
CA GLY A 18 -1.13 8.81 -9.45
C GLY A 18 -0.33 9.33 -10.63
N VAL A 19 -0.69 10.48 -11.19
CA VAL A 19 0.12 11.11 -12.25
C VAL A 19 1.51 11.46 -11.74
N VAL A 20 1.63 12.02 -10.53
CA VAL A 20 2.94 12.32 -9.91
C VAL A 20 3.77 11.06 -9.76
N PHE A 21 3.22 9.98 -9.19
CA PHE A 21 3.95 8.72 -9.04
C PHE A 21 4.30 8.05 -10.36
N ALA A 22 3.44 8.14 -11.37
CA ALA A 22 3.75 7.63 -12.70
C ALA A 22 4.94 8.40 -13.30
N VAL A 23 4.95 9.73 -13.23
CA VAL A 23 6.08 10.55 -13.70
C VAL A 23 7.36 10.18 -12.96
N LEU A 24 7.34 10.13 -11.62
CA LEU A 24 8.52 9.77 -10.83
C LEU A 24 8.99 8.34 -11.14
N GLY A 25 8.07 7.40 -11.28
CA GLY A 25 8.34 6.00 -11.60
C GLY A 25 9.03 5.84 -12.96
N PHE A 26 8.50 6.47 -14.02
CA PHE A 26 9.07 6.35 -15.36
C PHE A 26 10.33 7.19 -15.57
N THR A 27 10.49 8.32 -14.88
CA THR A 27 11.58 9.27 -15.15
C THR A 27 12.74 9.20 -14.17
N GLN A 28 12.48 9.00 -12.87
CA GLN A 28 13.52 9.04 -11.84
C GLN A 28 13.90 7.65 -11.35
N LEU A 29 12.90 6.79 -11.14
CA LEU A 29 13.12 5.44 -10.59
C LEU A 29 13.47 4.41 -11.67
N GLY A 30 13.24 4.73 -12.94
CA GLY A 30 13.43 3.84 -14.08
C GLY A 30 12.37 2.74 -14.14
N PHE A 31 11.93 2.39 -15.35
CA PHE A 31 10.93 1.33 -15.53
C PHE A 31 11.56 -0.04 -15.81
N TRP A 32 12.52 -0.11 -16.73
CA TRP A 32 13.14 -1.37 -17.13
C TRP A 32 14.57 -1.13 -17.63
N ASP A 33 15.50 -1.93 -17.16
CA ASP A 33 16.87 -2.00 -17.66
C ASP A 33 17.08 -3.25 -18.53
N LYS A 34 17.90 -3.13 -19.57
CA LYS A 34 18.12 -4.22 -20.54
C LYS A 34 18.89 -5.40 -19.95
N THR A 35 19.71 -5.15 -18.93
CA THR A 35 20.59 -6.11 -18.30
C THR A 35 20.03 -6.55 -16.95
N ASP A 36 19.54 -5.59 -16.15
CA ASP A 36 19.10 -5.82 -14.77
C ASP A 36 17.58 -6.06 -14.63
N GLY A 37 16.83 -5.89 -15.72
CA GLY A 37 15.38 -6.18 -15.76
C GLY A 37 14.53 -5.10 -15.09
N PRO A 38 13.48 -5.45 -14.30
CA PRO A 38 12.57 -4.46 -13.72
C PRO A 38 13.30 -3.56 -12.72
N MET A 39 13.23 -2.26 -12.96
CA MET A 39 13.85 -1.24 -12.11
C MET A 39 12.96 -0.85 -10.93
N PRO A 40 13.45 -0.09 -9.92
CA PRO A 40 12.66 0.30 -8.76
C PRO A 40 11.33 1.01 -9.10
N GLY A 41 11.25 1.68 -10.25
CA GLY A 41 10.04 2.34 -10.73
C GLY A 41 9.03 1.40 -11.40
N PHE A 42 9.37 0.14 -11.71
CA PHE A 42 8.50 -0.78 -12.45
C PHE A 42 7.12 -0.96 -11.79
N PHE A 43 7.09 -1.48 -10.56
CA PHE A 43 5.85 -1.74 -9.84
C PHE A 43 5.11 -0.44 -9.44
N PRO A 44 5.79 0.59 -8.89
CA PRO A 44 5.15 1.88 -8.62
C PRO A 44 4.49 2.52 -9.85
N SER A 45 5.12 2.44 -11.03
CA SER A 45 4.55 3.00 -12.26
C SER A 45 3.28 2.29 -12.68
N ILE A 46 3.26 0.95 -12.64
CA ILE A 46 2.07 0.17 -12.96
C ILE A 46 0.92 0.52 -12.00
N MET A 47 1.21 0.53 -10.70
CA MET A 47 0.21 0.85 -9.68
C MET A 47 -0.29 2.30 -9.81
N ALA A 48 0.58 3.24 -10.19
CA ALA A 48 0.21 4.62 -10.46
C ALA A 48 -0.75 4.73 -11.64
N ILE A 49 -0.51 4.01 -12.74
CA ILE A 49 -1.43 3.96 -13.89
C ILE A 49 -2.78 3.37 -13.48
N VAL A 50 -2.80 2.25 -12.76
CA VAL A 50 -4.04 1.65 -12.24
C VAL A 50 -4.78 2.66 -11.37
N MET A 51 -4.08 3.36 -10.49
CA MET A 51 -4.67 4.37 -9.60
C MET A 51 -5.29 5.54 -10.37
N VAL A 52 -4.65 6.02 -11.44
CA VAL A 52 -5.22 7.06 -12.33
C VAL A 52 -6.48 6.56 -13.02
N LEU A 53 -6.45 5.36 -13.60
CA LEU A 53 -7.61 4.78 -14.30
C LEU A 53 -8.79 4.55 -13.35
N SER A 54 -8.54 3.94 -12.19
CA SER A 54 -9.55 3.76 -11.14
C SER A 54 -10.12 5.08 -10.66
N SER A 55 -9.29 6.12 -10.53
CA SER A 55 -9.74 7.46 -10.13
C SER A 55 -10.62 8.11 -11.19
N ILE A 56 -10.30 7.98 -12.48
CA ILE A 56 -11.13 8.47 -13.59
C ILE A 56 -12.50 7.76 -13.57
N LEU A 57 -12.51 6.43 -13.43
CA LEU A 57 -13.74 5.65 -13.35
C LEU A 57 -14.58 6.04 -12.12
N ALA A 58 -13.96 6.24 -10.96
CA ALA A 58 -14.62 6.69 -9.74
C ALA A 58 -15.19 8.11 -9.90
N LEU A 59 -14.45 9.00 -10.56
CA LEU A 59 -14.91 10.37 -10.84
C LEU A 59 -16.14 10.36 -11.77
N ILE A 60 -16.14 9.57 -12.83
CA ILE A 60 -17.29 9.43 -13.73
C ILE A 60 -18.51 8.89 -12.97
N GLN A 61 -18.32 7.87 -12.13
CA GLN A 61 -19.39 7.31 -11.30
C GLN A 61 -19.92 8.33 -10.29
N SER A 62 -19.06 9.15 -9.69
CA SER A 62 -19.44 10.17 -8.73
C SER A 62 -20.45 11.20 -9.27
N PHE A 63 -20.47 11.43 -10.59
CA PHE A 63 -21.41 12.34 -11.23
C PHE A 63 -22.76 11.70 -11.58
N LYS A 64 -22.83 10.36 -11.57
CA LYS A 64 -24.05 9.58 -11.80
C LYS A 64 -24.79 9.28 -10.50
N GLU A 65 -24.10 9.27 -9.36
CA GLU A 65 -24.70 9.07 -8.05
C GLU A 65 -25.19 10.39 -7.44
N ASP A 66 -26.47 10.46 -7.09
CA ASP A 66 -27.05 11.60 -6.37
C ASP A 66 -27.05 11.40 -4.84
N GLU A 67 -26.67 10.22 -4.35
CA GLU A 67 -26.58 9.92 -2.92
C GLU A 67 -25.41 10.65 -2.25
N LYS A 68 -25.56 10.98 -0.97
CA LYS A 68 -24.48 11.54 -0.16
C LYS A 68 -23.34 10.54 0.01
N ALA A 69 -22.11 11.03 0.18
CA ALA A 69 -20.99 10.18 0.52
C ALA A 69 -21.21 9.54 1.90
N VAL A 70 -21.13 8.22 1.96
CA VAL A 70 -21.12 7.44 3.20
C VAL A 70 -19.69 6.96 3.42
N TYR A 71 -19.16 7.19 4.61
CA TYR A 71 -17.81 6.77 4.98
C TYR A 71 -17.91 5.74 6.08
N HIS A 72 -17.42 4.52 5.82
CA HIS A 72 -17.43 3.48 6.83
C HIS A 72 -16.17 3.56 7.68
N LYS A 73 -16.33 3.48 9.00
CA LYS A 73 -15.20 3.53 9.94
C LYS A 73 -14.15 2.47 9.63
N ASN A 74 -14.57 1.28 9.20
CA ASN A 74 -13.67 0.19 8.85
C ASN A 74 -12.79 0.55 7.64
N GLU A 75 -13.31 1.27 6.65
CA GLU A 75 -12.53 1.73 5.48
C GLU A 75 -11.45 2.73 5.93
N LEU A 76 -11.83 3.68 6.79
CA LEU A 76 -10.89 4.65 7.37
C LEU A 76 -9.81 3.98 8.23
N LEU A 77 -10.18 2.91 8.96
CA LEU A 77 -9.24 2.13 9.77
C LEU A 77 -8.23 1.37 8.90
N VAL A 78 -8.63 0.86 7.74
CA VAL A 78 -7.69 0.23 6.79
C VAL A 78 -6.69 1.27 6.27
N ILE A 79 -7.15 2.47 5.92
CA ILE A 79 -6.28 3.58 5.48
C ILE A 79 -5.30 3.96 6.61
N ALA A 80 -5.80 4.10 7.83
CA ALA A 80 -4.98 4.38 9.00
C ALA A 80 -3.97 3.26 9.28
N GLY A 81 -4.36 2.00 9.07
CA GLY A 81 -3.47 0.84 9.16
C GLY A 81 -2.31 0.91 8.17
N GLY A 82 -2.59 1.23 6.90
CA GLY A 82 -1.55 1.44 5.89
C GLY A 82 -0.59 2.57 6.25
N ALA A 83 -1.12 3.70 6.73
CA ALA A 83 -0.30 4.81 7.21
C ALA A 83 0.57 4.42 8.42
N ALA A 84 0.01 3.63 9.35
CA ALA A 84 0.74 3.13 10.51
C ALA A 84 1.87 2.17 10.11
N ILE A 85 1.66 1.29 9.12
CA ILE A 85 2.73 0.43 8.59
C ILE A 85 3.84 1.28 7.99
N TYR A 86 3.49 2.28 7.17
CA TYR A 86 4.47 3.15 6.55
C TYR A 86 5.33 3.86 7.60
N VAL A 87 4.71 4.56 8.56
CA VAL A 87 5.43 5.27 9.63
C VAL A 87 6.20 4.31 10.54
N GLY A 88 5.59 3.20 10.94
CA GLY A 88 6.21 2.21 11.80
C GLY A 88 7.39 1.49 11.15
N SER A 89 7.43 1.39 9.81
CA SER A 89 8.55 0.77 9.09
C SER A 89 9.86 1.54 9.27
N PHE A 90 9.81 2.86 9.44
CA PHE A 90 11.00 3.66 9.79
C PHE A 90 11.53 3.38 11.20
N ILE A 91 10.71 2.82 12.08
CA ILE A 91 11.08 2.56 13.48
C ILE A 91 11.68 1.17 13.62
N ILE A 92 10.93 0.14 13.22
CA ILE A 92 11.27 -1.27 13.47
C ILE A 92 11.51 -2.10 12.20
N GLY A 93 11.50 -1.46 11.03
CA GLY A 93 11.60 -2.11 9.73
C GLY A 93 10.26 -2.57 9.16
N LEU A 94 10.24 -2.82 7.85
CA LEU A 94 9.03 -3.14 7.11
C LEU A 94 8.42 -4.48 7.52
N LEU A 95 9.21 -5.55 7.54
CA LEU A 95 8.69 -6.89 7.83
C LEU A 95 8.13 -7.00 9.27
N PRO A 96 8.86 -6.58 10.33
CA PRO A 96 8.33 -6.63 11.69
C PRO A 96 7.06 -5.79 11.85
N MET A 97 7.00 -4.61 11.23
CA MET A 97 5.80 -3.77 11.28
C MET A 97 4.60 -4.39 10.57
N CYS A 98 4.81 -5.02 9.41
CA CYS A 98 3.76 -5.77 8.70
C CYS A 98 3.25 -6.95 9.54
N TYR A 99 4.13 -7.71 10.21
CA TYR A 99 3.71 -8.81 11.08
C TYR A 99 2.93 -8.30 12.28
N LEU A 100 3.40 -7.23 12.92
CA LEU A 100 2.68 -6.59 14.01
C LEU A 100 1.28 -6.15 13.57
N PHE A 101 1.17 -5.52 12.40
CA PHE A 101 -0.13 -5.14 11.84
C PHE A 101 -1.05 -6.34 11.64
N VAL A 102 -0.56 -7.44 11.05
CA VAL A 102 -1.35 -8.66 10.86
C VAL A 102 -1.84 -9.22 12.21
N VAL A 103 -0.97 -9.32 13.22
CA VAL A 103 -1.38 -9.78 14.56
C VAL A 103 -2.45 -8.86 15.15
N LEU A 104 -2.20 -7.56 15.17
CA LEU A 104 -3.14 -6.59 15.72
C LEU A 104 -4.48 -6.62 14.98
N TRP A 105 -4.46 -6.75 13.65
CA TRP A 105 -5.66 -6.81 12.84
C TRP A 105 -6.50 -8.05 13.15
N LEU A 106 -5.87 -9.24 13.08
CA LEU A 106 -6.54 -10.51 13.35
C LEU A 106 -7.06 -10.58 14.78
N LYS A 107 -6.35 -10.01 15.75
CA LYS A 107 -6.73 -10.09 17.17
C LYS A 107 -7.74 -9.05 17.60
N LEU A 108 -7.60 -7.80 17.16
CA LEU A 108 -8.44 -6.69 17.63
C LEU A 108 -9.72 -6.57 16.82
N PHE A 109 -9.65 -6.78 15.50
CA PHE A 109 -10.78 -6.56 14.60
C PHE A 109 -11.49 -7.86 14.23
N GLU A 110 -10.73 -8.88 13.81
CA GLU A 110 -11.32 -10.16 13.39
C GLU A 110 -11.60 -11.12 14.56
N LYS A 111 -11.01 -10.85 15.74
CA LYS A 111 -11.13 -11.68 16.96
C LYS A 111 -10.77 -13.15 16.72
N GLU A 112 -9.83 -13.39 15.81
CA GLU A 112 -9.40 -14.73 15.41
C GLU A 112 -8.67 -15.48 16.53
N ASN A 113 -8.66 -16.80 16.44
CA ASN A 113 -7.97 -17.64 17.41
C ASN A 113 -6.44 -17.62 17.22
N TRP A 114 -5.69 -17.69 18.32
CA TRP A 114 -4.21 -17.63 18.30
C TRP A 114 -3.56 -18.70 17.42
N LYS A 115 -4.19 -19.89 17.33
CA LYS A 115 -3.72 -20.96 16.44
C LYS A 115 -3.73 -20.49 14.97
N ASN A 116 -4.81 -19.86 14.52
CA ASN A 116 -4.95 -19.36 13.16
C ASN A 116 -3.99 -18.20 12.91
N THR A 117 -3.90 -17.25 13.85
CA THR A 117 -2.96 -16.13 13.77
C THR A 117 -1.51 -16.60 13.63
N LEU A 118 -1.08 -17.59 14.41
CA LEU A 118 0.28 -18.12 14.34
C LEU A 118 0.54 -18.85 13.02
N ILE A 119 -0.43 -19.62 12.50
CA ILE A 119 -0.31 -20.26 11.18
C ILE A 119 -0.12 -19.20 10.10
N VAL A 120 -0.96 -18.16 10.08
CA VAL A 120 -0.86 -17.06 9.12
C VAL A 120 0.50 -16.36 9.22
N LEU A 121 0.98 -16.05 10.42
CA LEU A 121 2.29 -15.44 10.62
C LEU A 121 3.43 -16.32 10.11
N VAL A 122 3.42 -17.61 10.42
CA VAL A 122 4.48 -18.53 9.98
C VAL A 122 4.50 -18.65 8.46
N VAL A 123 3.34 -18.77 7.82
CA VAL A 123 3.25 -18.85 6.36
C VAL A 123 3.74 -17.57 5.71
N ILE A 124 3.29 -16.41 6.19
CA ILE A 124 3.72 -15.12 5.63
C ILE A 124 5.24 -14.94 5.85
N ALA A 125 5.75 -15.20 7.06
CA ALA A 125 7.17 -15.10 7.38
C ALA A 125 8.03 -16.05 6.54
N ALA A 126 7.57 -17.28 6.30
CA ALA A 126 8.27 -18.24 5.45
C ALA A 126 8.38 -17.74 4.01
N ILE A 127 7.35 -17.08 3.48
CA ILE A 127 7.36 -16.51 2.13
C ILE A 127 8.24 -15.25 2.09
N THR A 128 8.04 -14.29 2.99
CA THR A 128 8.77 -13.02 3.00
C THR A 128 10.25 -13.19 3.31
N ILE A 129 10.62 -14.09 4.21
CA ILE A 129 12.03 -14.36 4.54
C ILE A 129 12.62 -15.39 3.57
N GLY A 130 11.95 -16.53 3.37
CA GLY A 130 12.49 -17.61 2.54
C GLY A 130 12.55 -17.27 1.07
N VAL A 131 11.44 -16.83 0.48
CA VAL A 131 11.37 -16.53 -0.95
C VAL A 131 11.93 -15.14 -1.25
N PHE A 132 11.44 -14.10 -0.57
CA PHE A 132 11.82 -12.75 -0.96
C PHE A 132 13.20 -12.33 -0.44
N TYR A 133 13.50 -12.53 0.84
CA TYR A 133 14.79 -12.11 1.40
C TYR A 133 15.94 -13.05 1.00
N ILE A 134 15.81 -14.37 1.25
CA ILE A 134 16.90 -15.33 1.02
C ILE A 134 17.04 -15.67 -0.46
N TRP A 135 15.97 -16.10 -1.13
CA TRP A 135 16.07 -16.59 -2.50
C TRP A 135 16.18 -15.43 -3.52
N LEU A 136 15.33 -14.41 -3.42
CA LEU A 136 15.33 -13.28 -4.36
C LEU A 136 16.26 -12.13 -3.94
N GLY A 137 16.85 -12.17 -2.74
CA GLY A 137 17.79 -11.15 -2.28
C GLY A 137 17.17 -9.77 -2.06
N ILE A 138 15.84 -9.68 -1.86
CA ILE A 138 15.15 -8.40 -1.67
C ILE A 138 15.59 -7.77 -0.35
N GLN A 139 16.10 -6.54 -0.42
CA GLN A 139 16.46 -5.76 0.75
C GLN A 139 15.23 -5.02 1.28
N PHE A 140 14.81 -5.40 2.49
CA PHE A 140 13.71 -4.72 3.18
C PHE A 140 14.25 -3.65 4.12
N PRO A 141 13.54 -2.51 4.28
CA PRO A 141 13.90 -1.52 5.28
C PRO A 141 13.96 -2.14 6.68
N LEU A 142 15.05 -1.89 7.40
CA LEU A 142 15.27 -2.35 8.78
C LEU A 142 14.89 -1.27 9.82
N GLY A 143 14.53 -0.07 9.38
CA GLY A 143 14.15 1.03 10.26
C GLY A 143 15.35 1.57 11.03
N LEU A 144 15.20 1.84 12.33
CA LEU A 144 16.29 2.41 13.13
C LEU A 144 17.54 1.50 13.22
N PHE A 145 17.36 0.19 13.02
CA PHE A 145 18.46 -0.77 13.02
C PHE A 145 19.46 -0.54 11.88
N GLU A 146 19.08 0.15 10.80
CA GLU A 146 20.00 0.55 9.72
C GLU A 146 21.11 1.49 10.19
N ASN A 147 20.90 2.22 11.30
CA ASN A 147 21.87 3.19 11.81
C ASN A 147 22.85 2.60 12.85
N ILE A 148 22.71 1.32 13.17
CA ILE A 148 23.44 0.66 14.26
C ILE A 148 24.34 -0.48 13.73
N LEU A 149 24.04 -1.01 12.54
CA LEU A 149 24.78 -2.08 11.84
C LEU A 149 25.73 -1.50 10.80
#